data_AF-A0A7E6EMI1-F1
#
_entry.id   AF-A0A7E6EMI1-F1
#
_cell.length_a   1.000
_cell.length_b   1.000
_cell.length_c   1.000
_cell.angle_alpha   90.00
_cell.angle_beta   90.00
_cell.angle_gamma   90.00
#
_symmetry.space_group_name_H-M   'P 1'
#
loop_
_entity.id
_entity.type
_entity.pdbx_description
1 polymer ?
#
loop_
_entity_poly.entity_id
_entity_poly.type
_entity_poly.pdbx_seq_one_letter_code
_entity_poly.pdbx_strand_id
1 'polypeptide(L)'
;MTVVNTNDSNEISFYRYSQWIKTYAISMGAGSKVYESFMNIGSPSTWNVDKCIDTVCPNFFRHPILDFWSDLPIEEVKLVVYKEQTAVVSVVFDGRDATLESWFSLQNLKSSPWSDLPQSPVIDFSMGNHWIRHFYISSNHGGCDIDRGWLIVAEGSYCPWERFPHFPAIIYSGEDSKIVWNDGFETADSMAIFIRLKP
;
A
#
# COMPACT_ATOMS: atom_id res chain seq x y z
N MET A 1 42.84 31.69 1.72
CA MET A 1 41.48 31.57 2.27
C MET A 1 40.52 31.95 1.15
N THR A 2 40.06 30.97 0.39
CA THR A 2 39.13 31.14 -0.71
C THR A 2 37.91 30.32 -0.34
N VAL A 3 36.84 31.02 0.06
CA VAL A 3 35.53 30.42 0.29
C VAL A 3 34.92 30.24 -1.09
N VAL A 4 34.93 29.01 -1.60
CA VAL A 4 34.16 28.67 -2.79
C VAL A 4 32.76 28.33 -2.31
N ASN A 5 31.86 29.26 -2.62
CA ASN A 5 30.42 29.08 -2.55
C ASN A 5 30.01 28.08 -3.64
N THR A 6 29.39 26.97 -3.29
CA THR A 6 28.73 26.08 -4.26
C THR A 6 27.27 25.92 -3.85
N ASN A 7 26.43 26.69 -4.53
CA ASN A 7 24.99 26.55 -4.60
C ASN A 7 24.59 25.11 -4.97
N ASP A 8 23.59 24.61 -4.26
CA ASP A 8 22.38 23.95 -4.76
C ASP A 8 22.40 23.44 -6.21
N SER A 9 22.58 22.13 -6.41
CA SER A 9 22.07 21.44 -7.61
C SER A 9 22.18 19.90 -7.61
N ASN A 10 21.99 19.15 -6.49
CA ASN A 10 22.25 17.70 -6.53
C ASN A 10 21.41 16.78 -5.61
N GLU A 11 20.18 17.13 -5.24
CA GLU A 11 19.33 16.15 -4.51
C GLU A 11 18.78 15.03 -5.41
N ILE A 12 18.74 15.22 -6.73
CA ILE A 12 18.23 14.21 -7.69
C ILE A 12 19.28 13.11 -7.97
N SER A 13 20.56 13.35 -7.71
CA SER A 13 21.66 12.44 -8.10
C SER A 13 21.86 11.22 -7.18
N PHE A 14 21.07 11.05 -6.11
CA PHE A 14 21.25 9.96 -5.15
C PHE A 14 20.51 8.66 -5.48
N TYR A 15 19.59 8.67 -6.45
CA TYR A 15 18.85 7.45 -6.81
C TYR A 15 19.56 6.70 -7.93
N ARG A 16 20.11 5.52 -7.61
CA ARG A 16 20.56 4.59 -8.66
C ARG A 16 19.33 4.12 -9.45
N TYR A 17 19.26 4.49 -10.72
CA TYR A 17 18.17 4.24 -11.66
C TYR A 17 17.60 2.80 -11.70
N SER A 18 18.35 1.78 -11.27
CA SER A 18 17.92 0.37 -11.25
C SER A 18 17.43 -0.15 -9.89
N GLN A 19 17.47 0.67 -8.84
CA GLN A 19 17.09 0.24 -7.49
C GLN A 19 15.66 0.66 -7.15
N TRP A 20 14.95 -0.24 -6.45
CA TRP A 20 13.66 0.08 -5.85
C TRP A 20 13.85 1.18 -4.80
N ILE A 21 13.16 2.29 -4.97
CA ILE A 21 13.13 3.41 -4.04
C ILE A 21 11.92 3.18 -3.13
N LYS A 22 12.14 3.00 -1.83
CA LYS A 22 11.04 2.95 -0.86
C LYS A 22 10.42 4.34 -0.76
N THR A 23 9.11 4.45 -0.97
CA THR A 23 8.39 5.73 -0.95
C THR A 23 7.38 5.82 0.17
N TYR A 24 6.87 4.68 0.64
CA TYR A 24 5.93 4.62 1.75
C TYR A 24 6.16 3.35 2.56
N ALA A 25 6.02 3.40 3.88
CA ALA A 25 5.91 2.24 4.74
C ALA A 25 5.13 2.57 6.01
N ILE A 26 4.39 1.60 6.52
CA ILE A 26 3.56 1.77 7.72
C ILE A 26 3.34 0.44 8.43
N SER A 27 3.45 0.44 9.77
CA SER A 27 3.01 -0.69 10.60
C SER A 27 1.55 -0.55 11.02
N MET A 28 0.91 -1.69 11.22
CA MET A 28 -0.51 -1.81 11.53
C MET A 28 -0.80 -1.66 13.03
N GLY A 29 -2.06 -1.41 13.38
CA GLY A 29 -2.56 -1.44 14.76
C GLY A 29 -2.36 -0.17 15.60
N ALA A 30 -1.85 0.92 15.02
CA ALA A 30 -1.56 2.15 15.75
C ALA A 30 -2.54 3.31 15.48
N GLY A 31 -3.71 3.02 14.92
CA GLY A 31 -4.76 4.00 14.61
C GLY A 31 -4.45 4.91 13.42
N SER A 32 -3.40 4.59 12.67
CA SER A 32 -2.93 5.37 11.54
C SER A 32 -3.91 5.35 10.37
N LYS A 33 -4.07 6.50 9.72
CA LYS A 33 -4.87 6.67 8.51
C LYS A 33 -4.01 6.43 7.27
N VAL A 34 -4.01 5.21 6.77
CA VAL A 34 -3.19 4.72 5.66
C VAL A 34 -3.51 5.49 4.38
N TYR A 35 -4.79 5.62 4.01
CA TYR A 35 -5.15 6.31 2.77
C TYR A 35 -4.80 7.79 2.81
N GLU A 36 -5.24 8.52 3.84
CA GLU A 36 -4.94 9.95 3.97
C GLU A 36 -3.43 10.21 4.05
N SER A 37 -2.68 9.40 4.79
CA SER A 37 -1.22 9.57 4.87
C SER A 37 -0.54 9.29 3.54
N PHE A 38 -0.94 8.26 2.79
CA PHE A 38 -0.37 7.98 1.47
C PHE A 38 -0.65 9.14 0.49
N MET A 39 -1.92 9.58 0.45
CA MET A 39 -2.42 10.63 -0.44
C MET A 39 -2.06 12.06 -0.02
N ASN A 40 -1.36 12.24 1.11
CA ASN A 40 -1.04 13.55 1.67
C ASN A 40 -2.26 14.42 1.99
N ILE A 41 -3.37 13.81 2.42
CA ILE A 41 -4.61 14.51 2.74
C ILE A 41 -4.60 14.90 4.21
N GLY A 42 -4.25 16.15 4.51
CA GLY A 42 -4.14 16.64 5.89
C GLY A 42 -2.69 16.77 6.35
N SER A 43 -2.39 16.31 7.56
CA SER A 43 -1.05 16.41 8.16
C SER A 43 -0.71 15.20 9.05
N PRO A 44 0.59 14.96 9.36
CA PRO A 44 1.02 13.83 10.19
C PRO A 44 0.24 13.65 11.50
N SER A 45 -0.08 14.75 12.18
CA SER A 45 -0.85 14.72 13.43
C SER A 45 -2.29 14.25 13.23
N THR A 46 -2.91 14.53 12.07
CA THR A 46 -4.26 14.07 11.72
C THR A 46 -4.29 12.65 11.19
N TRP A 47 -3.16 12.14 10.69
CA TRP A 47 -3.01 10.77 10.21
C TRP A 47 -2.74 9.77 11.34
N ASN A 48 -2.55 10.24 12.58
CA ASN A 48 -2.15 9.44 13.74
C ASN A 48 -0.84 8.65 13.56
N VAL A 49 0.08 9.13 12.71
CA VAL A 49 1.35 8.43 12.44
C VAL A 49 2.44 8.70 13.48
N ASP A 50 2.21 9.65 14.38
CA ASP A 50 3.15 10.04 15.45
C ASP A 50 2.69 9.58 16.85
N LYS A 51 1.56 8.87 16.95
CA LYS A 51 0.94 8.47 18.23
C LYS A 51 0.92 6.96 18.38
N CYS A 52 1.32 6.47 19.55
CA CYS A 52 1.16 5.07 19.90
C CYS A 52 -0.20 4.81 20.56
N ILE A 53 -0.73 3.60 20.37
CA ILE A 53 -1.87 3.06 21.11
C ILE A 53 -1.34 1.93 21.98
N ASP A 54 -1.47 2.07 23.30
CA ASP A 54 -0.85 1.18 24.28
C ASP A 54 0.66 1.00 24.04
N THR A 55 1.11 -0.19 23.64
CA THR A 55 2.50 -0.51 23.32
C THR A 55 2.78 -0.55 21.82
N VAL A 56 1.77 -0.29 20.97
CA VAL A 56 1.87 -0.34 19.52
C VAL A 56 2.09 1.07 18.98
N CYS A 57 3.26 1.29 18.38
CA CYS A 57 3.62 2.55 17.74
C CYS A 57 3.66 2.39 16.22
N PRO A 58 3.21 3.40 15.43
CA PRO A 58 3.37 3.38 14.00
C PRO A 58 4.87 3.44 13.63
N ASN A 59 5.32 2.52 12.80
CA ASN A 59 6.57 2.65 12.06
C ASN A 59 6.24 3.25 10.69
N PHE A 60 6.10 4.57 10.68
CA PHE A 60 5.66 5.33 9.51
C PHE A 60 6.83 5.92 8.74
N PHE A 61 6.74 5.85 7.43
CA PHE A 61 7.65 6.50 6.50
C PHE A 61 6.85 6.93 5.27
N ARG A 62 6.98 8.20 4.88
CA ARG A 62 6.47 8.73 3.62
C ARG A 62 7.52 9.65 3.01
N HIS A 63 7.97 9.31 1.82
CA HIS A 63 8.96 10.10 1.10
C HIS A 63 8.27 11.23 0.31
N PRO A 64 8.75 12.50 0.38
CA PRO A 64 8.15 13.63 -0.35
C PRO A 64 8.07 13.46 -1.86
N ILE A 65 8.87 12.55 -2.44
CA ILE A 65 8.82 12.18 -3.86
C ILE A 65 7.42 11.78 -4.34
N LEU A 66 6.57 11.24 -3.45
CA LEU A 66 5.18 10.91 -3.80
C LEU A 66 4.37 12.15 -4.21
N ASP A 67 4.71 13.34 -3.71
CA ASP A 67 4.02 14.59 -4.03
C ASP A 67 4.42 15.14 -5.41
N PHE A 68 5.48 14.59 -6.02
CA PHE A 68 5.95 14.93 -7.35
C PHE A 68 5.66 13.81 -8.37
N TRP A 69 4.72 12.91 -8.07
CA TRP A 69 4.46 11.70 -8.86
C TRP A 69 4.37 11.95 -10.37
N SER A 70 3.61 12.98 -10.78
CA SER A 70 3.38 13.33 -12.18
C SER A 70 4.65 13.78 -12.93
N ASP A 71 5.68 14.21 -12.21
CA ASP A 71 6.95 14.67 -12.78
C ASP A 71 8.01 13.55 -12.85
N LEU A 72 7.70 12.36 -12.30
CA LEU A 72 8.65 11.27 -12.20
C LEU A 72 8.52 10.32 -13.40
N PRO A 73 9.65 9.85 -13.97
CA PRO A 73 9.63 8.84 -15.01
C PRO A 73 9.45 7.44 -14.39
N ILE A 74 8.34 7.19 -13.70
CA ILE A 74 8.08 5.91 -13.02
C ILE A 74 7.90 4.81 -14.08
N GLU A 75 8.65 3.72 -13.90
CA GLU A 75 8.55 2.51 -14.71
C GLU A 75 7.67 1.46 -14.04
N GLU A 76 7.90 1.22 -12.75
CA GLU A 76 7.16 0.22 -11.98
C GLU A 76 6.87 0.72 -10.57
N VAL A 77 5.76 0.23 -10.02
CA VAL A 77 5.39 0.40 -8.62
C VAL A 77 5.25 -0.98 -8.00
N LYS A 78 5.68 -1.14 -6.75
CA LYS A 78 5.61 -2.40 -6.04
C LYS A 78 5.02 -2.19 -4.65
N LEU A 79 3.96 -2.94 -4.35
CA LEU A 79 3.39 -3.06 -3.01
C LEU A 79 3.89 -4.35 -2.38
N VAL A 80 4.40 -4.26 -1.16
CA VAL A 80 4.86 -5.41 -0.38
C VAL A 80 4.20 -5.41 0.99
N VAL A 81 3.70 -6.56 1.41
CA VAL A 81 3.17 -6.80 2.76
C VAL A 81 4.12 -7.72 3.51
N TYR A 82 4.36 -7.43 4.79
CA TYR A 82 5.27 -8.18 5.64
C TYR A 82 4.58 -8.75 6.87
N LYS A 83 4.88 -10.03 7.16
CA LYS A 83 4.55 -10.72 8.40
C LYS A 83 5.87 -11.19 9.02
N GLU A 84 6.12 -10.85 10.28
CA GLU A 84 7.35 -11.19 11.00
C GLU A 84 8.62 -10.82 10.21
N GLN A 85 8.63 -9.62 9.61
CA GLN A 85 9.71 -9.08 8.76
C GLN A 85 9.95 -9.86 7.45
N THR A 86 9.14 -10.87 7.14
CA THR A 86 9.19 -11.63 5.89
C THR A 86 8.15 -11.11 4.90
N ALA A 87 8.53 -10.91 3.65
CA ALA A 87 7.61 -10.50 2.59
C ALA A 87 6.65 -11.67 2.26
N VAL A 88 5.36 -11.49 2.52
CA VAL A 88 4.31 -12.51 2.31
C VAL A 88 3.45 -12.22 1.08
N VAL A 89 3.31 -10.95 0.69
CA VAL A 89 2.67 -10.53 -0.55
C VAL A 89 3.58 -9.54 -1.26
N SER A 90 3.78 -9.73 -2.57
CA SER A 90 4.47 -8.79 -3.43
C SER A 90 3.71 -8.63 -4.73
N VAL A 91 3.19 -7.44 -4.98
CA VAL A 91 2.45 -7.09 -6.20
C VAL A 91 3.21 -6.01 -6.94
N VAL A 92 3.43 -6.20 -8.24
CA VAL A 92 4.14 -5.25 -9.11
C VAL A 92 3.18 -4.72 -10.16
N PHE A 93 3.27 -3.43 -10.39
CA PHE A 93 2.43 -2.67 -11.31
C PHE A 93 3.28 -1.93 -12.34
N ASP A 94 2.69 -1.69 -13.49
CA ASP A 94 3.15 -0.72 -14.47
C ASP A 94 2.88 0.68 -13.93
N GLY A 95 3.95 1.45 -13.74
CA GLY A 95 3.84 2.81 -13.22
C GLY A 95 3.76 3.87 -14.32
N ARG A 96 3.90 3.49 -15.59
CA ARG A 96 3.93 4.42 -16.71
C ARG A 96 2.56 5.04 -16.91
N ASP A 97 2.53 6.37 -17.06
CA ASP A 97 1.31 7.15 -17.30
C ASP A 97 0.22 7.01 -16.22
N ALA A 98 0.55 6.38 -15.08
CA ALA A 98 -0.33 6.24 -13.94
C ALA A 98 -0.23 7.44 -13.01
N THR A 99 -1.32 7.77 -12.33
CA THR A 99 -1.35 8.79 -11.28
C THR A 99 -1.04 8.16 -9.92
N LEU A 100 -0.79 9.00 -8.90
CA LEU A 100 -0.64 8.54 -7.51
C LEU A 100 -1.84 7.70 -7.05
N GLU A 101 -3.03 7.94 -7.60
CA GLU A 101 -4.27 7.20 -7.28
C GLU A 101 -4.49 5.96 -8.14
N SER A 102 -4.09 5.98 -9.43
CA SER A 102 -4.50 4.98 -10.41
C SER A 102 -3.49 3.85 -10.66
N TRP A 103 -2.25 3.96 -10.16
CA TRP A 103 -1.23 2.91 -10.34
C TRP A 103 -1.67 1.58 -9.71
N PHE A 104 -2.41 1.63 -8.60
CA PHE A 104 -2.97 0.46 -7.94
C PHE A 104 -4.31 0.06 -8.57
N SER A 105 -4.23 -0.57 -9.74
CA SER A 105 -5.40 -1.03 -10.47
C SER A 105 -5.11 -2.31 -11.24
N LEU A 106 -6.16 -3.05 -11.61
CA LEU A 106 -6.02 -4.27 -12.40
C LEU A 106 -5.35 -4.00 -13.76
N GLN A 107 -5.63 -2.85 -14.39
CA GLN A 107 -5.09 -2.50 -15.71
C GLN A 107 -3.56 -2.35 -15.69
N ASN A 108 -3.02 -1.92 -14.55
CA ASN A 108 -1.59 -1.74 -14.35
C ASN A 108 -0.92 -2.99 -13.76
N LEU A 109 -1.65 -4.09 -13.49
CA LEU A 109 -1.08 -5.26 -12.85
C LEU A 109 -0.03 -5.95 -13.74
N LYS A 110 1.21 -6.09 -13.25
CA LYS A 110 2.28 -6.86 -13.93
C LYS A 110 2.49 -8.24 -13.32
N SER A 111 2.47 -8.33 -12.00
CA SER A 111 2.61 -9.61 -11.29
C SER A 111 1.98 -9.55 -9.91
N SER A 112 1.45 -10.67 -9.44
CA SER A 112 0.93 -10.85 -8.08
C SER A 112 1.20 -12.28 -7.62
N PRO A 113 1.10 -12.59 -6.31
CA PRO A 113 1.20 -13.98 -5.84
C PRO A 113 -0.03 -14.81 -6.22
N TRP A 114 -1.13 -14.17 -6.66
CA TRP A 114 -2.38 -14.84 -6.98
C TRP A 114 -2.51 -15.09 -8.48
N SER A 115 -2.54 -16.35 -8.86
CA SER A 115 -2.54 -16.80 -10.26
C SER A 115 -3.88 -16.54 -10.95
N ASP A 116 -4.98 -16.53 -10.19
CA ASP A 116 -6.32 -16.33 -10.69
C ASP A 116 -6.70 -14.86 -10.88
N LEU A 117 -5.98 -13.93 -10.25
CA LEU A 117 -6.32 -12.50 -10.24
C LEU A 117 -6.43 -11.88 -11.65
N PRO A 118 -5.51 -12.13 -12.61
CA PRO A 118 -5.61 -11.53 -13.94
C PRO A 118 -6.84 -11.97 -14.76
N GLN A 119 -7.46 -13.11 -14.41
CA GLN A 119 -8.59 -13.69 -15.15
C GLN A 119 -9.90 -13.69 -14.34
N SER A 120 -9.84 -13.29 -13.08
CA SER A 120 -11.01 -13.29 -12.20
C SER A 120 -11.87 -12.05 -12.42
N PRO A 121 -13.19 -12.14 -12.19
CA PRO A 121 -14.01 -10.95 -12.01
C PRO A 121 -13.46 -10.13 -10.84
N VAL A 122 -13.26 -8.84 -11.07
CA VAL A 122 -12.81 -7.87 -10.07
C VAL A 122 -13.84 -6.77 -10.00
N ILE A 123 -14.40 -6.55 -8.82
CA ILE A 123 -15.43 -5.52 -8.59
C ILE A 123 -14.87 -4.28 -7.89
N ASP A 124 -13.76 -4.45 -7.16
CA ASP A 124 -13.00 -3.34 -6.61
C ASP A 124 -11.51 -3.66 -6.65
N PHE A 125 -10.74 -2.71 -7.17
CA PHE A 125 -9.29 -2.71 -7.17
C PHE A 125 -8.85 -1.26 -7.06
N SER A 126 -8.81 -0.74 -5.84
CA SER A 126 -8.56 0.67 -5.59
C SER A 126 -7.93 0.93 -4.22
N MET A 127 -7.28 2.09 -4.06
CA MET A 127 -6.67 2.45 -2.77
C MET A 127 -7.66 3.08 -1.78
N GLY A 128 -8.74 3.71 -2.24
CA GLY A 128 -9.58 4.54 -1.36
C GLY A 128 -11.05 4.67 -1.75
N ASN A 129 -11.57 3.81 -2.63
CA ASN A 129 -12.95 3.96 -3.11
C ASN A 129 -13.98 3.12 -2.33
N HIS A 130 -13.57 2.45 -1.24
CA HIS A 130 -14.41 1.49 -0.52
C HIS A 130 -14.47 1.72 1.00
N TRP A 131 -14.96 2.90 1.39
CA TRP A 131 -15.27 3.25 2.78
C TRP A 131 -14.04 3.09 3.70
N ILE A 132 -14.02 2.07 4.56
CA ILE A 132 -12.95 1.75 5.51
C ILE A 132 -11.92 0.75 4.96
N ARG A 133 -12.09 0.28 3.71
CA ARG A 133 -11.20 -0.67 3.04
C ARG A 133 -10.34 0.07 2.04
N HIS A 134 -9.05 0.09 2.31
CA HIS A 134 -8.02 0.69 1.49
C HIS A 134 -7.15 -0.39 0.87
N PHE A 135 -6.42 -0.05 -0.21
CA PHE A 135 -5.62 -1.00 -0.99
C PHE A 135 -6.37 -2.32 -1.20
N TYR A 136 -7.61 -2.19 -1.69
CA TYR A 136 -8.59 -3.25 -1.70
C TYR A 136 -8.56 -3.98 -3.04
N ILE A 137 -8.47 -5.30 -3.02
CA ILE A 137 -8.58 -6.17 -4.19
C ILE A 137 -9.70 -7.19 -3.93
N SER A 138 -10.84 -6.99 -4.60
CA SER A 138 -12.09 -7.72 -4.36
C SER A 138 -12.66 -8.34 -5.62
N SER A 139 -13.19 -9.56 -5.50
CA SER A 139 -13.82 -10.28 -6.60
C SER A 139 -15.35 -10.27 -6.53
N ASN A 140 -15.92 -10.31 -5.33
CA ASN A 140 -17.36 -10.43 -5.14
C ASN A 140 -17.84 -9.74 -3.85
N HIS A 141 -18.98 -9.06 -3.94
CA HIS A 141 -19.76 -8.51 -2.84
C HIS A 141 -21.15 -9.14 -2.84
N GLY A 142 -21.30 -10.24 -2.12
CA GLY A 142 -22.57 -10.95 -1.98
C GLY A 142 -23.13 -10.88 -0.56
N GLY A 143 -22.44 -10.18 0.35
CA GLY A 143 -22.68 -10.19 1.78
C GLY A 143 -21.49 -10.84 2.50
N CYS A 144 -21.29 -10.46 3.76
CA CYS A 144 -20.09 -10.81 4.51
C CYS A 144 -19.72 -12.30 4.46
N ASP A 145 -20.70 -13.21 4.45
CA ASP A 145 -20.48 -14.65 4.46
C ASP A 145 -19.92 -15.21 3.13
N ILE A 146 -20.05 -14.47 2.02
CA ILE A 146 -19.64 -14.92 0.68
C ILE A 146 -18.78 -13.89 -0.07
N ASP A 147 -18.38 -12.80 0.60
CA ASP A 147 -17.45 -11.82 0.06
C ASP A 147 -16.09 -12.49 -0.20
N ARG A 148 -15.54 -12.23 -1.39
CA ARG A 148 -14.29 -12.85 -1.85
C ARG A 148 -13.29 -11.81 -2.31
N GLY A 149 -12.02 -12.05 -2.02
CA GLY A 149 -10.95 -11.17 -2.48
C GLY A 149 -9.56 -11.70 -2.18
N TRP A 150 -8.58 -10.80 -2.32
CA TRP A 150 -7.16 -11.12 -2.22
C TRP A 150 -6.42 -10.28 -1.20
N LEU A 151 -6.75 -9.00 -1.05
CA LEU A 151 -6.07 -8.07 -0.14
C LEU A 151 -7.00 -6.98 0.34
N ILE A 152 -6.96 -6.67 1.64
CA ILE A 152 -7.63 -5.52 2.25
C ILE A 152 -6.67 -4.87 3.26
N VAL A 153 -6.57 -3.55 3.24
CA VAL A 153 -6.09 -2.75 4.37
C VAL A 153 -7.30 -2.09 5.02
N ALA A 154 -7.77 -2.64 6.14
CA ALA A 154 -8.96 -2.17 6.82
C ALA A 154 -8.61 -1.12 7.87
N GLU A 155 -9.32 0.00 7.90
CA GLU A 155 -9.24 1.04 8.95
C GLU A 155 -10.42 1.00 9.94
N GLY A 156 -11.28 -0.01 9.81
CA GLY A 156 -12.38 -0.26 10.74
C GLY A 156 -13.01 -1.62 10.49
N SER A 157 -14.20 -1.84 11.05
CA SER A 157 -14.98 -3.07 10.86
C SER A 157 -16.35 -2.78 10.25
N TYR A 158 -16.74 -3.58 9.27
CA TYR A 158 -18.13 -3.68 8.83
C TYR A 158 -18.63 -5.12 8.96
N CYS A 159 -17.91 -6.06 8.35
CA CYS A 159 -18.20 -7.47 8.44
C CYS A 159 -17.69 -8.10 9.75
N PRO A 160 -18.28 -9.21 10.22
CA PRO A 160 -17.79 -9.92 11.41
C PRO A 160 -16.32 -10.32 11.31
N TRP A 161 -15.85 -10.72 10.12
CA TRP A 161 -14.46 -11.09 9.84
C TRP A 161 -13.49 -9.89 9.84
N GLU A 162 -13.98 -8.65 9.91
CA GLU A 162 -13.15 -7.44 10.00
C GLU A 162 -12.96 -6.94 11.44
N ARG A 163 -13.39 -7.72 12.44
CA ARG A 163 -13.30 -7.31 13.85
C ARG A 163 -11.90 -7.57 14.40
N PHE A 164 -11.06 -6.55 14.34
CA PHE A 164 -9.72 -6.56 14.91
C PHE A 164 -9.65 -5.74 16.21
N PRO A 165 -8.75 -6.10 17.14
CA PRO A 165 -8.54 -5.33 18.35
C PRO A 165 -7.93 -3.94 18.06
N HIS A 166 -7.19 -3.83 16.97
CA HIS A 166 -6.51 -2.61 16.56
C HIS A 166 -6.61 -2.42 15.04
N PHE A 167 -6.60 -1.15 14.62
CA PHE A 167 -6.61 -0.72 13.23
C PHE A 167 -5.44 0.22 12.94
N PRO A 168 -5.01 0.40 11.69
CA PRO A 168 -5.41 -0.37 10.51
C PRO A 168 -4.96 -1.84 10.64
N ALA A 169 -5.60 -2.74 9.89
CA ALA A 169 -5.26 -4.16 9.81
C ALA A 169 -5.11 -4.59 8.35
N ILE A 170 -4.11 -5.42 8.05
CA ILE A 170 -3.96 -6.02 6.73
C ILE A 170 -4.49 -7.44 6.79
N ILE A 171 -5.40 -7.77 5.88
CA ILE A 171 -5.80 -9.16 5.61
C ILE A 171 -5.57 -9.49 4.16
N TYR A 172 -5.17 -10.73 3.90
CA TYR A 172 -4.86 -11.20 2.56
C TYR A 172 -5.16 -12.68 2.40
N SER A 173 -5.27 -13.11 1.13
CA SER A 173 -5.33 -14.53 0.80
C SER A 173 -3.96 -15.16 0.95
N GLY A 174 -3.85 -16.12 1.88
CA GLY A 174 -2.67 -16.98 2.03
C GLY A 174 -2.55 -18.07 0.96
N GLU A 175 -3.58 -18.23 0.12
CA GLU A 175 -3.61 -19.17 -1.00
C GLU A 175 -3.07 -18.50 -2.28
N ASP A 176 -2.89 -19.30 -3.34
CA ASP A 176 -2.51 -18.81 -4.67
C ASP A 176 -3.65 -18.17 -5.48
N SER A 177 -4.81 -17.96 -4.83
CA SER A 177 -6.05 -17.47 -5.45
C SER A 177 -6.92 -16.68 -4.47
N LYS A 178 -8.08 -16.14 -4.91
CA LYS A 178 -9.04 -15.49 -3.99
C LYS A 178 -9.63 -16.48 -3.00
N ILE A 179 -9.92 -15.97 -1.80
CA ILE A 179 -10.59 -16.71 -0.72
C ILE A 179 -11.95 -16.10 -0.42
N VAL A 180 -12.79 -16.85 0.29
CA VAL A 180 -13.96 -16.30 0.98
C VAL A 180 -13.48 -15.80 2.34
N TRP A 181 -13.64 -14.51 2.62
CA TRP A 181 -13.08 -13.90 3.85
C TRP A 181 -13.62 -14.56 5.13
N ASN A 182 -14.87 -15.01 5.10
CA ASN A 182 -15.50 -15.67 6.26
C ASN A 182 -14.95 -17.09 6.52
N ASP A 183 -14.36 -17.74 5.52
CA ASP A 183 -13.84 -19.11 5.66
C ASP A 183 -12.40 -19.13 6.22
N GLY A 184 -11.68 -18.01 6.11
CA GLY A 184 -10.35 -17.82 6.68
C GLY A 184 -9.45 -16.96 5.81
N PHE A 185 -8.56 -16.19 6.44
CA PHE A 185 -7.58 -15.31 5.80
C PHE A 185 -6.30 -15.23 6.66
N GLU A 186 -5.25 -14.69 6.07
CA GLU A 186 -4.02 -14.36 6.77
C GLU A 186 -3.96 -12.89 7.15
N THR A 187 -3.20 -12.56 8.20
CA THR A 187 -2.93 -11.19 8.65
C THR A 187 -1.45 -10.82 8.52
N ALA A 188 -1.16 -9.53 8.46
CA ALA A 188 0.20 -9.01 8.36
C ALA A 188 0.44 -7.75 9.20
N ASP A 189 1.73 -7.46 9.44
CA ASP A 189 2.16 -6.45 10.42
C ASP A 189 2.44 -5.09 9.78
N SER A 190 2.85 -5.06 8.51
CA SER A 190 3.21 -3.82 7.83
C SER A 190 3.10 -3.91 6.32
N MET A 191 3.01 -2.75 5.68
CA MET A 191 2.99 -2.57 4.24
C MET A 191 4.06 -1.56 3.83
N ALA A 192 4.68 -1.77 2.67
CA ALA A 192 5.56 -0.80 2.05
C ALA A 192 5.31 -0.69 0.54
N ILE A 193 5.54 0.50 0.00
CA ILE A 193 5.42 0.82 -1.42
C ILE A 193 6.78 1.31 -1.91
N PHE A 194 7.14 0.82 -3.09
CA PHE A 194 8.38 1.15 -3.77
C PHE A 194 8.09 1.59 -5.19
N ILE A 195 8.91 2.49 -5.72
CA ILE A 195 8.92 2.84 -7.14
C ILE A 195 10.26 2.45 -7.77
N ARG A 196 10.24 2.16 -9.07
CA ARG A 196 11.44 2.10 -9.91
C ARG A 196 11.29 3.14 -11.02
N LEU A 197 12.31 3.96 -11.21
CA LEU A 197 12.34 4.99 -12.25
C LEU A 197 12.97 4.41 -13.52
N LYS A 198 12.58 4.93 -14.68
CA LYS A 198 13.28 4.64 -15.94
C LYS A 198 14.74 5.14 -15.84
N PRO A 199 15.70 4.40 -16.41
CA PRO A 199 17.07 4.86 -16.59
C PRO A 199 17.21 6.16 -17.37
#